data_AF-A0A3M2W5R4-F1
#
_entry.id   AF-A0A3M2W5R4-F1
#
_cell.length_a   1.000
_cell.length_b   1.000
_cell.length_c   1.000
_cell.angle_alpha   90.00
_cell.angle_beta   90.00
_cell.angle_gamma   90.00
#
_symmetry.space_group_name_H-M   'P 1'
#
loop_
_entity.id
_entity.type
_entity.pdbx_description
1 polymer ?
#
loop_
_entity_poly.entity_id
_entity_poly.type
_entity_poly.pdbx_seq_one_letter_code
_entity_poly.pdbx_strand_id
1 'polypeptide(L)' 'GKLEQVQAFYDAMPTGVTVTETGRIFVNFPRWGDKVPFTVGEVRDGKVVAYPDLAVNH' A
#
# COMPACT_ATOMS: atom_id res chain seq x y z
N GLY A 1 18.83 5.37 -16.21
CA GLY A 1 18.40 4.94 -14.87
C GLY A 1 18.06 3.47 -14.91
N LYS A 2 18.39 2.71 -13.87
CA LYS A 2 17.97 1.31 -13.72
C LYS A 2 16.63 1.31 -13.00
N LEU A 3 15.65 0.59 -13.53
CA LEU A 3 14.40 0.36 -12.83
C LEU A 3 14.67 -0.62 -11.68
N GLU A 4 14.18 -0.28 -10.50
CA GLU A 4 14.22 -1.13 -9.31
C GLU A 4 12.78 -1.46 -8.91
N GLN A 5 12.50 -2.75 -8.71
CA GLN A 5 11.20 -3.19 -8.23
C GLN A 5 11.14 -3.01 -6.72
N VAL A 6 10.28 -2.12 -6.24
CA VAL A 6 10.12 -1.83 -4.81
C VAL A 6 9.04 -2.69 -4.16
N GLN A 7 7.93 -2.94 -4.88
CA GLN A 7 6.83 -3.78 -4.42
C GLN A 7 6.06 -4.35 -5.61
N ALA A 8 5.62 -5.60 -5.50
CA ALA A 8 4.63 -6.19 -6.40
C ALA A 8 3.35 -6.51 -5.63
N PHE A 9 2.20 -6.34 -6.30
CA PHE A 9 0.87 -6.64 -5.76
C PHE A 9 0.27 -7.74 -6.63
N TYR A 10 -0.19 -8.82 -5.99
CA TYR A 10 -0.75 -9.99 -6.67
C TYR A 10 -2.21 -10.26 -6.30
N ASP A 11 -2.70 -9.61 -5.24
CA ASP A 11 -4.08 -9.73 -4.75
C ASP A 11 -4.88 -8.47 -5.15
N ALA A 12 -5.27 -7.64 -4.18
CA ALA A 12 -6.04 -6.43 -4.42
C ALA A 12 -5.29 -5.45 -5.32
N MET A 13 -6.00 -4.93 -6.33
CA MET A 13 -5.43 -3.97 -7.28
C MET A 13 -5.31 -2.59 -6.62
N PRO A 14 -4.09 -2.03 -6.49
CA PRO A 14 -3.93 -0.68 -5.97
C PRO A 14 -4.40 0.36 -7.02
N THR A 15 -5.01 1.45 -6.57
CA THR A 15 -5.45 2.54 -7.46
C THR A 15 -4.57 3.77 -7.41
N GLY A 16 -3.68 3.86 -6.42
CA GLY A 16 -2.77 4.98 -6.28
C GLY A 16 -1.56 4.64 -5.43
N VAL A 17 -0.46 5.33 -5.72
CA VAL A 17 0.79 5.28 -4.97
C VAL A 17 1.32 6.69 -4.76
N THR A 18 1.82 6.98 -3.56
CA THR A 18 2.48 8.25 -3.22
C THR A 18 3.77 7.96 -2.48
N VAL A 19 4.81 8.75 -2.75
CA VAL A 19 6.11 8.68 -2.07
C VAL A 19 6.36 9.99 -1.34
N THR A 20 6.74 9.91 -0.06
CA THR A 20 7.12 11.10 0.71
C THR A 20 8.53 11.56 0.34
N GLU A 21 8.89 12.79 0.71
CA GLU A 21 10.28 13.29 0.57
C GLU A 21 11.30 12.42 1.33
N THR A 22 10.85 11.74 2.40
CA THR A 22 11.64 10.80 3.19
C THR A 22 11.66 9.37 2.63
N GLY A 23 11.04 9.12 1.47
CA GLY A 23 11.05 7.82 0.81
C GLY A 23 10.02 6.81 1.30
N ARG A 24 9.07 7.20 2.15
CA ARG A 24 7.96 6.32 2.59
C ARG A 24 6.96 6.18 1.46
N ILE A 25 6.47 4.96 1.24
CA ILE A 25 5.57 4.64 0.13
C ILE A 25 4.21 4.29 0.69
N PHE A 26 3.17 4.93 0.17
CA PHE A 26 1.78 4.70 0.54
C PHE A 26 0.98 4.25 -0.67
N VAL A 27 0.05 3.33 -0.45
CA VAL A 27 -0.72 2.66 -1.49
C VAL A 27 -2.19 2.63 -1.08
N ASN A 28 -3.09 2.90 -2.02
CA ASN A 28 -4.53 2.89 -1.80
C ASN A 28 -5.20 1.67 -2.44
N PHE A 29 -6.04 0.98 -1.66
CA PHE A 29 -6.82 -0.20 -2.02
C PHE A 29 -8.31 0.06 -1.77
N PRO A 30 -9.09 0.46 -2.79
CA PRO A 30 -10.51 0.69 -2.61
C PRO A 30 -11.29 -0.63 -2.42
N ARG A 31 -12.35 -0.59 -1.62
CA ARG A 31 -13.26 -1.72 -1.40
C ARG A 31 -14.31 -1.81 -2.50
N TRP A 32 -13.94 -2.38 -3.65
CA TRP A 32 -14.87 -2.54 -4.78
C TRP A 32 -15.42 -3.97 -4.94
N GLY A 33 -15.01 -4.90 -4.08
CA GLY A 33 -15.47 -6.28 -4.10
C GLY A 33 -14.47 -7.25 -3.47
N ASP A 34 -13.19 -6.89 -3.48
CA ASP A 34 -12.14 -7.65 -2.83
C ASP A 34 -12.17 -7.47 -1.31
N LYS A 35 -11.86 -8.54 -0.59
CA LYS A 35 -11.57 -8.45 0.85
C LYS A 35 -10.21 -7.81 1.03
N VAL A 36 -10.20 -6.48 1.12
CA VAL A 36 -9.02 -5.71 1.53
C VAL A 36 -9.06 -5.52 3.05
N PRO A 37 -8.03 -5.94 3.80
CA PRO A 37 -8.01 -5.80 5.25
C PRO A 37 -7.88 -4.34 5.72
N PHE A 38 -7.47 -3.44 4.82
CA PHE A 38 -7.34 -2.00 5.04
C PHE A 38 -7.37 -1.28 3.69
N THR A 39 -7.74 0.00 3.69
CA THR A 39 -7.83 0.80 2.45
C THR A 39 -6.55 1.58 2.13
N VAL A 40 -5.74 1.89 3.13
CA VAL A 40 -4.47 2.60 2.96
C VAL A 40 -3.37 1.78 3.61
N GLY A 41 -2.38 1.42 2.81
CA GLY A 41 -1.20 0.68 3.24
C GLY A 41 0.07 1.51 3.11
N GLU A 42 0.97 1.39 4.06
CA GLU A 42 2.36 1.82 3.93
C GLU A 42 3.24 0.62 3.58
N VAL A 43 4.16 0.78 2.64
CA VAL A 43 5.19 -0.24 2.38
C VAL A 43 6.32 -0.06 3.39
N ARG A 44 6.49 -1.05 4.27
CA ARG A 44 7.60 -1.14 5.24
C ARG A 44 8.28 -2.48 5.06
N ASP A 45 9.60 -2.47 4.85
CA ASP A 45 10.42 -3.68 4.68
C ASP A 45 9.87 -4.65 3.60
N GLY A 46 9.36 -4.10 2.49
CA GLY A 46 8.79 -4.88 1.38
C GLY A 46 7.43 -5.52 1.70
N LYS A 47 6.75 -5.08 2.76
CA LYS A 47 5.41 -5.52 3.15
C LYS A 47 4.46 -4.35 3.25
N VAL A 48 3.22 -4.58 2.84
CA VAL A 48 2.16 -3.58 2.97
C VAL A 48 1.52 -3.73 4.34
N VAL A 49 1.56 -2.68 5.15
CA VAL A 49 0.95 -2.61 6.49
C VAL A 49 -0.11 -1.52 6.53
N ALA A 50 -1.22 -1.74 7.25
CA ALA A 50 -2.27 -0.74 7.37
C ALA A 50 -1.73 0.56 7.96
N TYR A 51 -2.17 1.69 7.41
CA TYR A 51 -1.83 3.02 7.92
C TYR A 51 -3.09 3.78 8.37
N PRO A 52 -3.04 4.51 9.51
CA PRO A 52 -1.95 4.54 10.49
C PRO A 52 -1.81 3.23 11.29
N ASP A 53 -2.92 2.51 11.45
CA ASP A 53 -3.01 1.17 12.02
C ASP A 53 -4.29 0.46 11.54
N LEU A 54 -4.42 -0.84 11.82
CA LEU A 54 -5.59 -1.64 11.46
C LEU A 54 -6.85 -1.29 12.27
N ALA A 55 -6.73 -0.75 13.48
CA ALA A 55 -7.87 -0.47 14.34
C ALA A 55 -8.68 0.72 13.82
N VAL A 56 -8.01 1.70 13.21
CA VAL A 56 -8.64 2.86 12.58
C VAL A 56 -8.93 2.62 11.09
N ASN A 57 -8.18 1.73 10.42
CA ASN A 57 -8.33 1.41 9.01
C ASN A 57 -8.78 -0.05 8.78
N HIS A 58 -9.94 -0.41 9.36
CA HIS A 58 -10.59 -1.72 9.19
C HIS A 58 -11.51 -1.77 7.99
#